data_AF-A0A832ZLZ6-F1
#
_entry.id   AF-A0A832ZLZ6-F1
#
_cell.length_a   1.000
_cell.length_b   1.000
_cell.length_c   1.000
_cell.angle_alpha   90.00
_cell.angle_beta   90.00
_cell.angle_gamma   90.00
#
_symmetry.space_group_name_H-M   'P 1'
#
loop_
_entity.id
_entity.type
_entity.pdbx_description
1 polymer ?
#
loop_
_entity_poly.entity_id
_entity_poly.type
_entity_poly.pdbx_seq_one_letter_code
_entity_poly.pdbx_strand_id
1 'polypeptide(L)'
;MRYQYKCIGIDMPLEHIFKVPYEVGLVINWLLGFIMVCLLYLLWRVYRKHYVSTWTTKCVARITVLLALSIMGAQIQIGGGGVALDSMPGFFAAGYFGFIEGVTVCILGCIASHIFGGLIGLIPIIWTSYPAMGLAAGLYAYTYRRFKSPLNCVLAIICAILVNTFGCLIPIAFVLGGLAFLVVWTPVLLYAATLNTVLATILIEVLKRFRRTI
;
A
#
# COMPACT_ATOMS: atom_id res chain seq x y z
N MET A 1 8.15 -21.40 -24.19
CA MET A 1 7.38 -20.31 -24.84
C MET A 1 8.04 -18.98 -24.46
N ARG A 2 8.60 -18.25 -25.44
CA ARG A 2 9.20 -16.91 -25.22
C ARG A 2 8.06 -15.89 -25.18
N TYR A 3 7.78 -15.32 -24.00
CA TYR A 3 6.99 -14.10 -23.94
C TYR A 3 7.88 -12.95 -24.43
N GLN A 4 7.69 -12.57 -25.69
CA GLN A 4 8.29 -11.39 -26.30
C GLN A 4 7.62 -10.15 -25.69
N TYR A 5 8.33 -9.44 -24.83
CA TYR A 5 7.97 -8.08 -24.40
C TYR A 5 8.28 -7.10 -25.53
N LYS A 6 7.51 -7.16 -26.63
CA LYS A 6 7.76 -6.36 -27.85
C LYS A 6 6.90 -5.08 -27.93
N CYS A 7 6.17 -4.72 -26.88
CA CYS A 7 5.19 -3.62 -26.94
C CYS A 7 5.70 -2.27 -26.43
N ILE A 8 6.94 -2.15 -25.96
CA ILE A 8 7.46 -0.88 -25.43
C ILE A 8 8.84 -0.72 -26.03
N GLY A 9 8.96 0.08 -27.10
CA GLY A 9 10.18 0.32 -27.87
C GLY A 9 11.27 1.07 -27.09
N ILE A 10 11.72 0.48 -26.00
CA ILE A 10 12.83 0.95 -25.18
C ILE A 10 13.85 -0.20 -25.16
N ASP A 11 14.81 -0.16 -26.08
CA ASP A 11 16.00 -1.00 -26.05
C ASP A 11 16.88 -0.56 -24.87
N MET A 12 16.58 -1.07 -23.67
CA MET A 12 17.40 -0.83 -22.48
C MET A 12 18.43 -1.95 -22.32
N PRO A 13 19.75 -1.64 -22.23
CA PRO A 13 20.83 -2.61 -22.08
C PRO A 13 20.93 -3.26 -20.69
N LEU A 14 19.82 -3.29 -19.93
CA LEU A 14 19.74 -3.81 -18.55
C LEU A 14 19.30 -5.28 -18.46
N GLU A 15 19.05 -5.94 -19.60
CA GLU A 15 18.56 -7.34 -19.65
C GLU A 15 19.49 -8.37 -18.99
N HIS A 16 20.75 -8.03 -18.73
CA HIS A 16 21.77 -8.95 -18.25
C HIS A 16 22.06 -8.90 -16.75
N ILE A 17 21.53 -7.93 -15.99
CA ILE A 17 22.06 -7.68 -14.64
C ILE A 17 21.42 -8.58 -13.57
N PHE A 18 20.17 -9.04 -13.70
CA PHE A 18 19.57 -10.01 -12.76
C PHE A 18 18.36 -10.76 -13.40
N LYS A 19 18.61 -11.71 -14.31
CA LYS A 19 17.56 -12.67 -14.72
C LYS A 19 17.48 -13.80 -13.68
N VAL A 20 16.64 -13.59 -12.66
CA VAL A 20 16.28 -14.66 -11.73
C VAL A 20 15.34 -15.62 -12.46
N PRO A 21 15.54 -16.95 -12.39
CA PRO A 21 14.59 -17.91 -12.96
C PRO A 21 13.20 -17.69 -12.36
N TYR A 22 12.15 -17.75 -13.18
CA TYR A 22 10.77 -17.49 -12.74
C TYR A 22 10.38 -18.28 -11.48
N GLU A 23 10.76 -19.56 -11.41
CA GLU A 23 10.45 -20.44 -10.27
C GLU A 23 11.11 -19.94 -8.98
N VAL A 24 12.38 -19.53 -9.06
CA VAL A 24 13.14 -18.99 -7.92
C VAL A 24 12.56 -17.64 -7.51
N GLY A 25 12.22 -16.78 -8.49
CA GLY A 25 11.56 -15.49 -8.25
C GLY A 25 10.22 -15.66 -7.54
N LEU A 26 9.42 -16.65 -7.94
CA LEU A 26 8.13 -16.96 -7.31
C LEU A 26 8.31 -17.43 -5.87
N VAL A 27 9.26 -18.32 -5.59
CA VAL A 27 9.57 -18.75 -4.21
C VAL A 27 9.99 -17.56 -3.34
N ILE A 28 10.87 -16.69 -3.85
CA ILE A 28 11.30 -15.47 -3.15
C ILE A 28 10.11 -14.55 -2.86
N ASN A 29 9.26 -14.31 -3.85
CA ASN A 29 8.04 -13.51 -3.69
C ASN A 29 7.16 -14.07 -2.56
N TRP A 30 6.96 -15.39 -2.53
CA TRP A 30 6.14 -16.01 -1.50
C TRP A 30 6.77 -15.89 -0.10
N LEU A 31 8.08 -16.11 0.02
CA LEU A 31 8.80 -15.93 1.28
C LEU A 31 8.70 -14.49 1.79
N LEU A 32 8.88 -13.50 0.91
CA LEU A 32 8.73 -12.08 1.26
C LEU A 32 7.31 -11.77 1.73
N GLY A 33 6.29 -12.29 1.06
CA GLY A 33 4.89 -12.15 1.49
C GLY A 33 4.64 -12.69 2.90
N PHE A 34 5.14 -13.88 3.22
CA PHE A 34 5.04 -14.44 4.57
C PHE A 34 5.77 -13.60 5.61
N ILE A 35 6.97 -13.11 5.29
CA ILE A 35 7.72 -12.20 6.17
C ILE A 35 6.90 -10.93 6.43
N MET A 36 6.26 -10.36 5.41
CA MET A 36 5.43 -9.17 5.55
C MET A 36 4.21 -9.42 6.45
N VAL A 37 3.55 -10.57 6.34
CA VAL A 37 2.47 -10.96 7.24
C VAL A 37 2.97 -11.09 8.68
N CYS A 38 4.12 -11.73 8.89
CA CYS A 38 4.75 -11.82 10.21
C CYS A 38 5.08 -10.44 10.78
N LEU A 39 5.66 -9.55 9.97
CA LEU A 39 5.94 -8.17 10.36
C LEU A 39 4.67 -7.41 10.70
N LEU A 40 3.58 -7.60 9.95
CA LEU A 40 2.30 -6.95 10.20
C LEU A 40 1.71 -7.42 11.54
N TYR A 41 1.80 -8.72 11.82
CA TYR A 41 1.38 -9.30 13.10
C TYR A 41 2.22 -8.78 14.27
N LEU A 42 3.55 -8.68 14.10
CA LEU A 42 4.44 -8.11 15.13
C LEU A 42 4.13 -6.64 15.37
N LEU A 43 3.94 -5.87 14.30
CA LEU A 43 3.56 -4.46 14.38
C LEU A 43 2.23 -4.28 15.10
N TRP A 44 1.24 -5.14 14.82
CA TRP A 44 -0.03 -5.16 15.54
C TRP A 44 0.14 -5.47 17.03
N ARG A 45 1.01 -6.44 17.38
CA ARG A 45 1.35 -6.75 18.78
C ARG A 45 1.94 -5.54 19.50
N VAL A 46 2.87 -4.83 18.86
CA VAL A 46 3.48 -3.61 19.42
C VAL A 46 2.45 -2.50 19.55
N TYR A 47 1.63 -2.30 18.52
CA TYR A 47 0.57 -1.28 18.51
C TYR A 47 -0.43 -1.49 19.65
N ARG A 48 -0.88 -2.73 19.86
CA ARG A 48 -1.86 -3.08 20.90
C ARG A 48 -1.35 -2.80 22.32
N LYS A 49 -0.03 -2.77 22.57
CA LYS A 49 0.51 -2.41 23.88
C LYS A 49 0.24 -0.94 24.24
N HIS A 50 0.13 -0.06 23.25
CA HIS A 50 0.01 1.38 23.46
C HIS A 50 -1.38 1.93 23.13
N TYR A 51 -2.14 1.26 22.27
CA TYR A 51 -3.42 1.76 21.77
C TYR A 51 -4.47 0.66 21.71
N VAL A 52 -5.69 0.98 22.16
CA VAL A 52 -6.85 0.10 22.05
C VAL A 52 -7.41 0.20 20.63
N SER A 53 -7.39 -0.91 19.90
CA SER A 53 -8.09 -1.07 18.63
C SER A 53 -8.80 -2.43 18.70
N THR A 54 -10.12 -2.39 18.73
CA THR A 54 -10.98 -3.58 18.92
C THR A 54 -12.07 -3.63 17.86
N TRP A 55 -12.49 -4.85 17.57
CA TRP A 55 -13.64 -5.11 16.71
C TRP A 55 -14.92 -4.75 17.46
N THR A 56 -15.58 -3.69 17.01
CA THR A 56 -16.88 -3.23 17.52
C THR A 56 -17.80 -2.99 16.33
N THR A 57 -19.12 -2.97 16.54
CA THR A 57 -20.09 -2.69 15.46
C THR A 57 -19.80 -1.35 14.78
N LYS A 58 -19.39 -0.34 15.55
CA LYS A 58 -18.97 0.97 15.02
C LYS A 58 -17.71 0.87 14.15
N CYS A 59 -16.75 0.03 14.53
CA CYS A 59 -15.54 -0.23 13.75
C CYS A 59 -15.88 -0.85 12.39
N VAL A 60 -16.71 -1.90 12.37
CA VAL A 60 -17.14 -2.56 11.14
C VAL A 60 -17.88 -1.59 10.22
N ALA A 61 -18.82 -0.81 10.74
CA ALA A 61 -19.54 0.19 9.95
C ALA A 61 -18.60 1.22 9.28
N ARG A 62 -17.58 1.69 10.02
CA ARG A 62 -16.58 2.61 9.46
C ARG A 62 -15.75 1.96 8.36
N ILE A 63 -15.32 0.71 8.56
CA ILE A 63 -14.57 -0.04 7.54
C ILE A 63 -15.41 -0.17 6.29
N THR A 64 -16.70 -0.53 6.38
CA THR A 64 -17.58 -0.70 5.21
C THR A 64 -17.72 0.60 4.41
N VAL A 65 -17.97 1.73 5.08
CA VAL A 65 -18.13 3.03 4.39
C VAL A 65 -16.83 3.47 3.73
N LEU A 66 -15.70 3.35 4.43
CA LEU A 66 -14.39 3.74 3.90
C LEU A 66 -13.91 2.80 2.79
N LEU A 67 -14.27 1.51 2.89
CA LEU A 67 -14.02 0.54 1.84
C LEU A 67 -14.82 0.86 0.59
N ALA A 68 -16.11 1.23 0.72
CA ALA A 68 -16.90 1.66 -0.43
C ALA A 68 -16.27 2.88 -1.12
N LEU A 69 -15.77 3.85 -0.35
CA LEU A 69 -15.05 5.00 -0.89
C LEU A 69 -13.72 4.60 -1.56
N SER A 70 -13.00 3.63 -0.99
CA SER A 70 -11.77 3.08 -1.54
C SER A 70 -11.99 2.36 -2.88
N ILE A 71 -13.07 1.57 -2.98
CA ILE A 71 -13.49 0.91 -4.22
C ILE A 71 -13.80 1.93 -5.32
N MET A 72 -14.53 3.00 -4.99
CA MET A 72 -14.77 4.09 -5.95
C MET A 72 -13.47 4.81 -6.32
N GLY A 73 -12.59 5.05 -5.36
CA GLY A 73 -11.25 5.64 -5.58
C GLY A 73 -10.35 4.77 -6.46
N ALA A 74 -10.51 3.45 -6.42
CA ALA A 74 -9.78 2.51 -7.28
C ALA A 74 -10.14 2.67 -8.76
N GLN A 75 -11.35 3.12 -9.07
CA GLN A 75 -11.81 3.37 -10.44
C GLN A 75 -11.36 4.75 -10.96
N ILE A 76 -11.04 5.68 -10.06
CA ILE A 76 -10.58 7.02 -10.42
C ILE A 76 -9.06 6.96 -10.61
N GLN A 77 -8.64 6.84 -11.87
CA GLN A 77 -7.23 6.83 -12.24
C GLN A 77 -6.77 8.22 -12.66
N ILE A 78 -5.78 8.78 -11.95
CA ILE A 78 -5.20 10.09 -12.25
C ILE A 78 -3.95 9.89 -13.10
N GLY A 79 -3.79 10.72 -14.15
CA GLY A 79 -2.55 10.78 -14.92
C GLY A 79 -2.32 9.61 -15.90
N GLY A 80 -3.37 9.10 -16.54
CA GLY A 80 -3.23 8.13 -17.65
C GLY A 80 -3.17 6.65 -17.27
N GLY A 81 -3.58 6.27 -16.05
CA GLY A 81 -3.86 4.88 -15.69
C GLY A 81 -2.96 4.24 -14.62
N GLY A 82 -1.96 4.96 -14.11
CA GLY A 82 -1.00 4.42 -13.14
C GLY A 82 -1.29 4.69 -11.66
N VAL A 83 -2.18 5.64 -11.34
CA VAL A 83 -2.45 6.07 -9.96
C VAL A 83 -3.92 5.91 -9.60
N ALA A 84 -4.21 4.94 -8.74
CA ALA A 84 -5.52 4.76 -8.11
C ALA A 84 -5.57 5.44 -6.73
N LEU A 85 -6.72 5.99 -6.36
CA LEU A 85 -6.97 6.61 -5.05
C LEU A 85 -7.57 5.62 -4.02
N ASP A 86 -7.22 4.35 -4.16
CA ASP A 86 -7.75 3.24 -3.37
C ASP A 86 -7.27 3.25 -1.91
N SER A 87 -6.05 3.70 -1.67
CA SER A 87 -5.40 3.61 -0.37
C SER A 87 -5.58 4.85 0.49
N MET A 88 -6.01 5.97 -0.09
CA MET A 88 -6.30 7.21 0.64
C MET A 88 -7.32 6.99 1.78
N PRO A 89 -8.49 6.35 1.59
CA PRO A 89 -9.44 6.11 2.67
C PRO A 89 -8.86 5.20 3.77
N GLY A 90 -7.98 4.26 3.41
CA GLY A 90 -7.32 3.39 4.37
C GLY A 90 -6.26 4.10 5.21
N PHE A 91 -5.42 4.95 4.60
CA PHE A 91 -4.50 5.81 5.35
C PHE A 91 -5.25 6.80 6.25
N PHE A 92 -6.38 7.34 5.78
CA PHE A 92 -7.26 8.17 6.60
C PHE A 92 -7.77 7.39 7.82
N ALA A 93 -8.28 6.17 7.63
CA ALA A 93 -8.77 5.34 8.72
C ALA A 93 -7.66 4.95 9.71
N ALA A 94 -6.45 4.69 9.21
CA ALA A 94 -5.26 4.37 9.98
C ALA A 94 -4.88 5.51 10.95
N GLY A 95 -4.84 6.74 10.44
CA GLY A 95 -4.50 7.91 11.25
C GLY A 95 -5.63 8.32 12.21
N TYR A 96 -6.87 8.34 11.73
CA TYR A 96 -8.01 8.87 12.48
C TYR A 96 -8.62 7.88 13.47
N PHE A 97 -8.93 6.65 13.04
CA PHE A 97 -9.64 5.67 13.87
C PHE A 97 -8.68 4.71 14.57
N GLY A 98 -7.76 4.08 13.84
CA GLY A 98 -6.79 3.17 14.41
C GLY A 98 -6.25 2.13 13.43
N PHE A 99 -5.43 1.23 13.97
CA PHE A 99 -4.72 0.22 13.19
C PHE A 99 -5.65 -0.74 12.46
N ILE A 100 -6.66 -1.32 13.13
CA ILE A 100 -7.54 -2.32 12.52
C ILE A 100 -8.32 -1.72 11.35
N GLU A 101 -8.92 -0.54 11.54
CA GLU A 101 -9.67 0.14 10.50
C GLU A 101 -8.80 0.49 9.30
N GLY A 102 -7.60 1.03 9.53
CA GLY A 102 -6.68 1.42 8.45
C GLY A 102 -6.14 0.25 7.64
N VAL A 103 -5.65 -0.77 8.33
CA VAL A 103 -5.03 -1.94 7.69
C VAL A 103 -6.05 -2.69 6.84
N THR A 104 -7.26 -2.89 7.37
CA THR A 104 -8.32 -3.62 6.66
C THR A 104 -8.76 -2.89 5.39
N VAL A 105 -9.01 -1.58 5.49
CA VAL A 105 -9.43 -0.78 4.32
C VAL A 105 -8.32 -0.71 3.27
N CYS A 106 -7.05 -0.52 3.65
CA CYS A 106 -5.95 -0.51 2.68
C CYS A 106 -5.76 -1.86 1.96
N ILE A 107 -5.84 -2.98 2.69
CA ILE A 107 -5.71 -4.32 2.10
C ILE A 107 -6.84 -4.57 1.10
N LEU A 108 -8.09 -4.33 1.51
CA LEU A 108 -9.26 -4.59 0.68
C LEU A 108 -9.35 -3.61 -0.51
N GLY A 109 -8.93 -2.35 -0.31
CA GLY A 109 -8.79 -1.37 -1.38
C GLY A 109 -7.79 -1.79 -2.45
N CYS A 110 -6.62 -2.28 -2.03
CA CYS A 110 -5.61 -2.80 -2.95
C CYS A 110 -6.12 -4.00 -3.76
N ILE A 111 -6.89 -4.91 -3.14
CA ILE A 111 -7.58 -6.00 -3.85
C ILE A 111 -8.55 -5.43 -4.90
N ALA A 112 -9.35 -4.43 -4.53
CA ALA A 112 -10.28 -3.80 -5.47
C ALA A 112 -9.54 -3.16 -6.67
N SER A 113 -8.42 -2.47 -6.44
CA SER A 113 -7.59 -1.91 -7.52
C SER A 113 -7.05 -2.97 -8.46
N HIS A 114 -6.59 -4.11 -7.94
CA HIS A 114 -6.12 -5.21 -8.79
C HIS A 114 -7.26 -5.86 -9.58
N ILE A 115 -8.47 -5.90 -9.02
CA ILE A 115 -9.67 -6.37 -9.72
C ILE A 115 -10.00 -5.46 -10.90
N PHE A 116 -10.13 -4.15 -10.66
CA PHE A 116 -10.48 -3.19 -11.72
C PHE A 116 -9.33 -2.94 -12.71
N GLY A 117 -8.08 -3.08 -12.26
CA GLY A 117 -6.90 -2.99 -13.11
C GLY A 117 -6.66 -4.23 -13.98
N GLY A 118 -7.49 -5.28 -13.88
CA GLY A 118 -7.36 -6.49 -14.69
C GLY A 118 -6.19 -7.41 -14.29
N LEU A 119 -5.62 -7.22 -13.09
CA LEU A 119 -4.45 -7.96 -12.60
C LEU A 119 -4.84 -9.26 -11.87
N ILE A 120 -6.11 -9.67 -11.90
CA ILE A 120 -6.64 -10.87 -11.23
C ILE A 120 -5.89 -12.15 -11.67
N GLY A 121 -5.51 -12.25 -12.95
CA GLY A 121 -4.75 -13.40 -13.45
C GLY A 121 -3.35 -13.53 -12.84
N LEU A 122 -2.84 -12.46 -12.22
CA LEU A 122 -1.51 -12.41 -11.62
C LEU A 122 -1.54 -12.60 -10.11
N ILE A 123 -2.67 -12.97 -9.49
CA ILE A 123 -2.80 -13.14 -8.02
C ILE A 123 -1.62 -13.88 -7.38
N PRO A 124 -1.11 -15.01 -7.90
CA PRO A 124 0.04 -15.72 -7.31
C PRO A 124 1.33 -14.89 -7.24
N ILE A 125 1.40 -13.79 -7.99
CA ILE A 125 2.51 -12.85 -8.06
C ILE A 125 2.20 -11.59 -7.24
N ILE A 126 1.03 -10.97 -7.43
CA ILE A 126 0.66 -9.69 -6.81
C ILE A 126 0.13 -9.80 -5.37
N TRP A 127 -0.04 -11.01 -4.83
CA TRP A 127 -0.61 -11.19 -3.48
C TRP A 127 0.20 -10.52 -2.38
N THR A 128 1.51 -10.34 -2.60
CA THR A 128 2.45 -9.71 -1.69
C THR A 128 2.18 -8.22 -1.48
N SER A 129 1.51 -7.56 -2.44
CA SER A 129 1.05 -6.19 -2.29
C SER A 129 0.02 -6.03 -1.17
N TYR A 130 -0.79 -7.05 -0.88
CA TYR A 130 -1.81 -6.97 0.18
C TYR A 130 -1.19 -6.79 1.58
N PRO A 131 -0.32 -7.69 2.08
CA PRO A 131 0.34 -7.49 3.35
C PRO A 131 1.27 -6.28 3.34
N ALA A 132 1.87 -5.90 2.20
CA ALA A 132 2.65 -4.66 2.08
C ALA A 132 1.79 -3.40 2.31
N MET A 133 0.59 -3.34 1.74
CA MET A 133 -0.36 -2.24 1.97
C MET A 133 -0.87 -2.22 3.40
N GLY A 134 -1.11 -3.39 3.98
CA GLY A 134 -1.41 -3.52 5.40
C GLY A 134 -0.27 -2.99 6.28
N LEU A 135 0.98 -3.32 5.96
CA LEU A 135 2.15 -2.80 6.66
C LEU A 135 2.29 -1.29 6.53
N ALA A 136 2.08 -0.74 5.33
CA ALA A 136 2.13 0.70 5.10
C ALA A 136 1.11 1.43 5.98
N ALA A 137 -0.15 0.96 5.98
CA ALA A 137 -1.21 1.53 6.80
C ALA A 137 -0.96 1.35 8.31
N GLY A 138 -0.46 0.19 8.72
CA GLY A 138 -0.14 -0.10 10.11
C GLY A 138 1.01 0.77 10.63
N LEU A 139 2.06 0.96 9.82
CA LEU A 139 3.21 1.78 10.18
C LEU A 139 2.84 3.26 10.20
N TYR A 140 1.99 3.70 9.26
CA TYR A 140 1.37 5.02 9.27
C TYR A 140 0.58 5.23 10.57
N ALA A 141 -0.32 4.32 10.95
CA ALA A 141 -1.10 4.42 12.18
C ALA A 141 -0.21 4.51 13.44
N TYR A 142 0.86 3.71 13.49
CA TYR A 142 1.78 3.67 14.61
C TYR A 142 2.59 4.98 14.72
N THR A 143 3.26 5.38 13.65
CA THR A 143 4.11 6.59 13.62
C THR A 143 3.30 7.86 13.84
N TYR A 144 2.12 7.96 13.21
CA TYR A 144 1.26 9.13 13.34
C TYR A 144 0.78 9.37 14.79
N ARG A 145 0.61 8.30 15.58
CA ARG A 145 0.16 8.36 16.97
C ARG A 145 1.29 8.41 18.00
N ARG A 146 2.45 7.84 17.68
CA ARG A 146 3.56 7.68 18.63
C ARG A 146 4.33 8.97 18.89
N PHE A 147 4.44 9.82 17.87
CA PHE A 147 5.24 11.05 17.89
C PHE A 147 4.38 12.29 18.12
N LYS A 148 4.99 13.39 18.59
CA LYS A 148 4.33 14.69 18.74
C LYS A 148 4.32 15.44 17.39
N SER A 149 3.31 16.30 17.22
CA SER A 149 3.20 17.21 16.06
C SER A 149 4.35 18.23 16.04
N PRO A 150 4.91 18.60 14.87
CA PRO A 150 4.55 18.20 13.50
C PRO A 150 5.33 16.98 12.95
N LEU A 151 6.30 16.46 13.69
CA LEU A 151 7.18 15.38 13.25
C LEU A 151 6.43 14.08 12.94
N ASN A 152 5.30 13.83 13.62
CA ASN A 152 4.47 12.66 13.40
C ASN A 152 3.88 12.57 11.98
N CYS A 153 3.43 13.69 11.39
CA CYS A 153 2.83 13.71 10.06
C CYS A 153 3.87 13.37 8.99
N VAL A 154 5.03 14.02 9.05
CA VAL A 154 6.11 13.84 8.07
C VAL A 154 6.66 12.42 8.13
N LEU A 155 6.95 11.91 9.34
CA LEU A 155 7.43 10.54 9.51
C LEU A 155 6.39 9.51 9.05
N ALA A 156 5.11 9.72 9.35
CA ALA A 156 4.06 8.80 8.91
C ALA A 156 3.94 8.75 7.38
N ILE A 157 3.97 9.91 6.71
CA ILE A 157 3.94 9.99 5.25
C ILE A 157 5.15 9.27 4.64
N ILE A 158 6.36 9.58 5.11
CA ILE A 158 7.60 8.95 4.59
C ILE A 158 7.55 7.43 4.77
N CYS A 159 7.20 6.95 5.97
CA CYS A 159 7.09 5.53 6.26
C CYS A 159 6.05 4.84 5.37
N ALA A 160 4.88 5.45 5.17
CA ALA A 160 3.84 4.90 4.32
C ALA A 160 4.27 4.84 2.85
N ILE A 161 4.90 5.90 2.33
CA ILE A 161 5.39 5.94 0.95
C ILE A 161 6.45 4.88 0.72
N LEU A 162 7.44 4.77 1.60
CA LEU A 162 8.52 3.79 1.46
C LEU A 162 7.99 2.36 1.52
N VAL A 163 7.15 2.03 2.50
CA VAL A 163 6.62 0.67 2.64
C VAL A 163 5.66 0.32 1.52
N ASN A 164 4.83 1.25 1.04
CA ASN A 164 3.97 1.00 -0.11
C ASN A 164 4.81 0.79 -1.38
N THR A 165 5.69 1.74 -1.70
CA THR A 165 6.47 1.71 -2.94
C THR A 165 7.37 0.48 -3.00
N PHE A 166 8.22 0.27 -1.98
CA PHE A 166 9.18 -0.83 -2.00
C PHE A 166 8.55 -2.16 -1.56
N GLY A 167 7.61 -2.14 -0.62
CA GLY A 167 6.94 -3.36 -0.17
C GLY A 167 6.08 -4.00 -1.25
N CYS A 168 5.43 -3.20 -2.11
CA CYS A 168 4.67 -3.73 -3.23
C CYS A 168 5.60 -4.08 -4.43
N LEU A 169 6.61 -3.27 -4.74
CA LEU A 169 7.43 -3.47 -5.94
C LEU A 169 8.51 -4.54 -5.81
N ILE A 170 9.23 -4.62 -4.69
CA ILE A 170 10.37 -5.54 -4.53
C ILE A 170 9.95 -7.00 -4.78
N PRO A 171 8.88 -7.53 -4.16
CA PRO A 171 8.49 -8.92 -4.35
C PRO A 171 8.08 -9.23 -5.80
N ILE A 172 7.35 -8.30 -6.44
CA ILE A 172 6.90 -8.42 -7.82
C ILE A 172 8.09 -8.35 -8.80
N ALA A 173 9.08 -7.50 -8.51
CA ALA A 173 10.26 -7.34 -9.35
C ALA A 173 11.06 -8.64 -9.48
N PHE A 174 11.17 -9.44 -8.41
CA PHE A 174 11.84 -10.74 -8.47
C PHE A 174 11.19 -11.73 -9.46
N VAL A 175 9.91 -11.53 -9.82
CA VAL A 175 9.17 -12.42 -10.72
C VAL A 175 9.10 -11.87 -12.15
N LEU A 176 8.85 -10.58 -12.33
CA LEU A 176 8.47 -10.01 -13.64
C LEU A 176 9.63 -9.37 -14.43
N GLY A 177 10.74 -8.95 -13.81
CA GLY A 177 11.78 -8.25 -14.57
C GLY A 177 13.00 -7.73 -13.81
N GLY A 178 13.18 -8.12 -12.55
CA GLY A 178 14.31 -7.72 -11.72
C GLY A 178 14.40 -6.21 -11.52
N LEU A 179 15.63 -5.69 -11.47
CA LEU A 179 15.90 -4.26 -11.21
C LEU A 179 15.29 -3.33 -12.26
N ALA A 180 15.16 -3.77 -13.52
CA ALA A 180 14.55 -2.95 -14.57
C ALA A 180 13.08 -2.64 -14.28
N PHE A 181 12.34 -3.63 -13.74
CA PHE A 181 10.96 -3.42 -13.31
C PHE A 181 10.88 -2.40 -12.17
N LEU A 182 11.80 -2.45 -11.20
CA LEU A 182 11.86 -1.47 -10.11
C LEU A 182 12.08 -0.06 -10.64
N VAL A 183 13.08 0.16 -11.49
CA VAL A 183 13.43 1.51 -11.97
C VAL A 183 12.25 2.15 -12.73
N VAL A 184 11.54 1.37 -13.54
CA VAL A 184 10.42 1.88 -14.34
C VAL A 184 9.19 2.19 -13.48
N TRP A 185 8.84 1.31 -12.53
CA TRP A 185 7.58 1.43 -11.78
C TRP A 185 7.70 2.21 -10.46
N THR A 186 8.92 2.39 -9.94
CA THR A 186 9.17 3.20 -8.73
C THR A 186 8.61 4.63 -8.84
N PRO A 187 8.86 5.42 -9.90
CA PRO A 187 8.35 6.80 -9.95
C PRO A 187 6.81 6.84 -9.97
N VAL A 188 6.16 5.88 -10.63
CA VAL A 188 4.70 5.78 -10.70
C VAL A 188 4.11 5.47 -9.33
N LEU A 189 4.64 4.45 -8.65
CA LEU A 189 4.15 4.07 -7.31
C LEU A 189 4.49 5.10 -6.25
N LEU A 190 5.65 5.76 -6.35
CA LEU A 190 6.03 6.82 -5.42
C LEU A 190 5.09 8.02 -5.56
N TYR A 191 4.73 8.39 -6.78
CA TYR A 191 3.74 9.42 -7.04
C TYR A 191 2.35 9.01 -6.51
N ALA A 192 1.90 7.78 -6.78
CA ALA A 192 0.64 7.25 -6.29
C ALA A 192 0.55 7.22 -4.75
N ALA A 193 1.58 6.71 -4.09
CA ALA A 193 1.66 6.61 -2.64
C ALA A 193 1.70 8.01 -2.00
N THR A 194 2.41 8.96 -2.63
CA THR A 194 2.47 10.34 -2.14
C THR A 194 1.09 10.99 -2.17
N LEU A 195 0.36 10.89 -3.29
CA LEU A 195 -0.98 11.45 -3.39
C LEU A 195 -1.94 10.85 -2.36
N ASN A 196 -1.99 9.52 -2.25
CA ASN A 196 -2.89 8.85 -1.32
C ASN A 196 -2.61 9.22 0.15
N THR A 197 -1.33 9.25 0.55
CA THR A 197 -0.94 9.53 1.93
C THR A 197 -1.06 11.00 2.30
N VAL A 198 -0.70 11.92 1.40
CA VAL A 198 -0.81 13.36 1.63
C VAL A 198 -2.27 13.79 1.71
N LEU A 199 -3.13 13.35 0.77
CA LEU A 199 -4.56 13.66 0.80
C LEU A 199 -5.23 13.13 2.07
N ALA A 200 -4.90 11.89 2.47
CA ALA A 200 -5.39 11.32 3.72
C ALA A 200 -4.98 12.16 4.94
N THR A 201 -3.72 12.60 4.98
CA THR A 201 -3.19 13.39 6.10
C THR A 201 -3.83 14.78 6.16
N ILE A 202 -3.99 15.44 5.01
CA ILE A 202 -4.70 16.73 4.92
C ILE A 202 -6.13 16.57 5.44
N LEU A 203 -6.85 15.53 5.02
CA LEU A 203 -8.21 15.27 5.47
C LEU A 203 -8.30 15.08 6.98
N ILE A 204 -7.34 14.36 7.59
CA ILE A 204 -7.27 14.20 9.04
C ILE A 204 -7.07 15.55 9.74
N GLU A 205 -6.13 16.37 9.29
CA GLU A 205 -5.83 17.66 9.94
C GLU A 205 -6.98 18.65 9.81
N VAL A 206 -7.61 18.72 8.63
CA VAL A 206 -8.79 19.56 8.39
C VAL A 206 -9.93 19.13 9.33
N LEU A 207 -10.21 17.83 9.42
CA LEU A 207 -11.29 17.32 10.26
C LEU A 207 -11.01 17.55 11.75
N LYS A 208 -9.75 17.39 12.19
CA LYS A 208 -9.33 17.70 13.56
C LYS A 208 -9.47 19.19 13.89
N ARG A 209 -9.18 20.07 12.93
CA ARG A 209 -9.32 21.52 13.11
C ARG A 209 -10.79 21.91 13.24
N PHE A 210 -11.64 21.38 12.36
CA PHE A 210 -13.08 21.63 12.39
C PHE A 210 -13.70 21.19 13.73
N ARG A 211 -13.36 20.00 14.23
CA ARG A 211 -13.85 19.47 15.52
C ARG A 211 -13.37 20.24 16.76
N ARG A 212 -12.35 21.10 16.65
CA ARG A 212 -11.93 21.97 17.78
C ARG A 212 -12.67 23.31 17.81
N THR A 213 -13.35 23.65 16.72
CA THR A 213 -14.02 24.95 16.56
C THR A 213 -15.50 24.87 16.97
N ILE A 214 -16.02 23.66 17.13
CA ILE A 214 -17.34 23.32 17.68
C ILE A 214 -17.13 22.82 19.11
#